data_AF-A0AAQ4E4F3-F1
#
_entry.id   AF-A0AAQ4E4F3-F1
#
_cell.length_a   1.000
_cell.length_b   1.000
_cell.length_c   1.000
_cell.angle_alpha   90.00
_cell.angle_beta   90.00
_cell.angle_gamma   90.00
#
_symmetry.space_group_name_H-M   'P 1'
#
loop_
_entity.id
_entity.type
_entity.pdbx_description
1 polymer ?
#
loop_
_entity_poly.entity_id
_entity_poly.type
_entity_poly.pdbx_seq_one_letter_code
_entity_poly.pdbx_strand_id
1 'polypeptide(L)'
;MQTIFCLCLCLGLAYLVTADEVDELKEQIETAVREHAGSEELAEKILSRTRILVDCASKHGEEGTALLRKVTLPVSTEGTKCVATKSDISDPTEKELAERQCFKEASEKAKKEAGLTEKENLAYDGIKACFLASLAEAKV
;
A
#
# COMPACT_ATOMS: atom_id res chain seq x y z
N MET A 1 -0.38 -23.61 38.34
CA MET A 1 -0.12 -23.60 36.88
C MET A 1 -1.39 -23.12 36.18
N GLN A 2 -1.51 -21.82 35.88
CA GLN A 2 -2.71 -21.28 35.21
C GLN A 2 -2.47 -19.94 34.49
N THR A 3 -1.23 -19.62 34.12
CA THR A 3 -0.86 -18.36 33.46
C THR A 3 -0.61 -18.50 31.95
N ILE A 4 -0.52 -19.73 31.43
CA ILE A 4 -0.20 -19.96 30.01
C ILE A 4 -1.45 -19.82 29.10
N PHE A 5 -2.65 -20.11 29.62
CA PHE A 5 -3.89 -20.08 28.81
C PHE A 5 -4.38 -18.66 28.48
N CYS A 6 -4.09 -17.66 29.32
CA CYS A 6 -4.46 -16.26 29.06
C CYS A 6 -3.63 -15.61 27.94
N LEU A 7 -2.36 -16.00 27.77
CA LEU A 7 -1.48 -15.41 26.74
C LEU A 7 -1.89 -15.82 25.32
N CYS A 8 -2.36 -17.06 25.14
CA CYS A 8 -2.82 -17.54 23.82
C CYS A 8 -4.12 -16.87 23.36
N LEU A 9 -5.03 -16.55 24.27
CA LEU A 9 -6.30 -15.88 23.95
C LEU A 9 -6.10 -14.39 23.58
N CYS A 10 -5.19 -13.69 24.26
CA CYS A 10 -4.87 -12.30 23.92
C CYS A 10 -4.14 -12.18 22.56
N LEU A 11 -3.26 -13.13 22.24
CA LEU A 11 -2.59 -13.17 20.93
C LEU A 11 -3.59 -13.49 19.80
N GLY A 12 -4.52 -14.41 20.00
CA GLY A 12 -5.56 -14.72 19.02
C GLY A 12 -6.51 -13.55 18.74
N LEU A 13 -6.88 -12.78 19.77
CA LEU A 13 -7.72 -11.59 19.61
C LEU A 13 -6.98 -10.43 18.92
N ALA A 14 -5.71 -10.20 19.26
CA ALA A 14 -4.91 -9.17 18.60
C ALA A 14 -4.73 -9.46 17.10
N TYR A 15 -4.46 -10.72 16.74
CA TYR A 15 -4.36 -11.14 15.34
C TYR A 15 -5.66 -10.95 14.55
N LEU A 16 -6.82 -11.23 15.17
CA LEU A 16 -8.13 -11.04 14.53
C LEU A 16 -8.43 -9.56 14.30
N VAL A 17 -8.19 -8.69 15.29
CA VAL A 17 -8.42 -7.24 15.17
C VAL A 17 -7.53 -6.64 14.08
N THR A 18 -6.26 -7.06 13.99
CA THR A 18 -5.36 -6.58 12.94
C THR A 18 -5.76 -7.08 11.55
N ALA A 19 -6.35 -8.27 11.43
CA ALA A 19 -6.82 -8.78 10.15
C ALA A 19 -8.04 -7.99 9.64
N ASP A 20 -9.02 -7.73 10.52
CA ASP A 20 -10.20 -6.93 10.20
C ASP A 20 -9.81 -5.49 9.79
N GLU A 21 -8.84 -4.89 10.49
CA GLU A 21 -8.33 -3.54 10.19
C GLU A 21 -7.58 -3.48 8.84
N VAL A 22 -6.83 -4.53 8.49
CA VAL A 22 -6.13 -4.62 7.19
C VAL A 22 -7.13 -4.79 6.05
N ASP A 23 -8.17 -5.60 6.23
CA ASP A 23 -9.21 -5.79 5.22
C ASP A 23 -10.01 -4.49 4.97
N GLU A 24 -10.34 -3.74 6.03
CA GLU A 24 -10.98 -2.42 5.88
C GLU A 24 -10.05 -1.43 5.14
N LEU A 25 -8.76 -1.39 5.50
CA LEU A 25 -7.80 -0.52 4.82
C LEU A 25 -7.62 -0.90 3.35
N LYS A 26 -7.64 -2.20 3.03
CA LYS A 26 -7.61 -2.68 1.66
C LYS A 26 -8.81 -2.16 0.88
N GLU A 27 -10.02 -2.27 1.41
CA GLU A 27 -11.23 -1.74 0.77
C GLU A 27 -11.17 -0.22 0.56
N GLN A 28 -10.67 0.53 1.56
CA GLN A 28 -10.47 1.98 1.44
C GLN A 28 -9.48 2.33 0.32
N ILE A 29 -8.38 1.59 0.23
CA ILE A 29 -7.38 1.76 -0.83
C ILE A 29 -7.99 1.42 -2.19
N GLU A 30 -8.73 0.31 -2.30
CA GLU A 30 -9.37 -0.09 -3.55
C GLU A 30 -10.38 0.95 -4.02
N THR A 31 -11.20 1.45 -3.10
CA THR A 31 -12.16 2.54 -3.34
C THR A 31 -11.46 3.79 -3.85
N ALA A 32 -10.40 4.25 -3.15
CA ALA A 32 -9.68 5.45 -3.53
C ALA A 32 -9.06 5.37 -4.93
N VAL A 33 -8.51 4.20 -5.31
CA VAL A 33 -7.98 3.99 -6.66
C VAL A 33 -9.11 4.06 -7.69
N ARG A 34 -10.22 3.33 -7.47
CA ARG A 34 -11.34 3.30 -8.42
C ARG A 34 -11.98 4.68 -8.61
N GLU A 35 -12.17 5.43 -7.53
CA GLU A 35 -12.76 6.77 -7.57
C GLU A 35 -11.89 7.77 -8.37
N HIS A 36 -10.57 7.57 -8.40
CA HIS A 36 -9.65 8.54 -9.00
C HIS A 36 -9.02 8.12 -10.33
N ALA A 37 -9.10 6.84 -10.71
CA ALA A 37 -8.47 6.35 -11.93
C ALA A 37 -9.14 6.88 -13.20
N GLY A 38 -10.42 7.24 -13.16
CA GLY A 38 -11.17 7.71 -14.32
C GLY A 38 -11.42 6.65 -15.41
N SER A 39 -10.86 5.44 -15.29
CA SER A 39 -11.13 4.28 -16.13
C SER A 39 -10.87 2.97 -15.37
N GLU A 40 -11.59 1.91 -15.72
CA GLU A 40 -11.43 0.59 -15.13
C GLU A 40 -10.06 -0.03 -15.47
N GLU A 41 -9.57 0.19 -16.68
CA GLU A 41 -8.25 -0.30 -17.11
C GLU A 41 -7.12 0.27 -16.24
N LEU A 42 -7.15 1.58 -15.99
CA LEU A 42 -6.16 2.22 -15.13
C LEU A 42 -6.32 1.78 -13.67
N ALA A 43 -7.56 1.64 -13.20
CA ALA A 43 -7.83 1.14 -11.86
C ALA A 43 -7.21 -0.25 -11.66
N GLU A 44 -7.47 -1.21 -12.54
CA GLU A 44 -6.90 -2.56 -12.42
C GLU A 44 -5.37 -2.59 -12.55
N LYS A 45 -4.79 -1.75 -13.43
CA LYS A 45 -3.34 -1.58 -13.54
C LYS A 45 -2.71 -1.16 -12.20
N ILE A 46 -3.33 -0.20 -11.51
CA ILE A 46 -2.83 0.29 -10.22
C ILE A 46 -3.11 -0.74 -9.12
N LEU A 47 -4.34 -1.26 -9.04
CA LEU A 47 -4.76 -2.24 -8.03
C LEU A 47 -3.91 -3.51 -8.06
N SER A 48 -3.50 -4.00 -9.23
CA SER A 48 -2.62 -5.16 -9.34
C SER A 48 -1.31 -5.00 -8.53
N ARG A 49 -0.73 -3.80 -8.56
CA ARG A 49 0.50 -3.47 -7.80
C ARG A 49 0.18 -3.18 -6.35
N THR A 50 -0.90 -2.45 -6.08
CA THR A 50 -1.32 -2.13 -4.73
C THR A 50 -1.65 -3.38 -3.91
N ARG A 51 -2.26 -4.40 -4.51
CA ARG A 51 -2.52 -5.70 -3.87
C ARG A 51 -1.22 -6.34 -3.37
N ILE A 52 -0.17 -6.36 -4.20
CA ILE A 52 1.17 -6.88 -3.80
C ILE A 52 1.73 -6.06 -2.62
N LEU A 53 1.57 -4.74 -2.65
CA LEU A 53 2.05 -3.88 -1.57
C LEU A 53 1.30 -4.15 -0.25
N VAL A 54 -0.01 -4.38 -0.31
CA VAL A 54 -0.85 -4.77 0.85
C VAL A 54 -0.44 -6.13 1.40
N ASP A 55 -0.22 -7.12 0.53
CA ASP A 55 0.24 -8.45 0.93
C ASP A 55 1.61 -8.39 1.62
N CYS A 56 2.52 -7.55 1.11
CA CYS A 56 3.82 -7.31 1.73
C CYS A 56 3.67 -6.60 3.07
N ALA A 57 2.85 -5.56 3.18
CA ALA A 57 2.61 -4.84 4.43
C ALA A 57 2.02 -5.74 5.53
N SER A 58 1.10 -6.63 5.16
CA SER A 58 0.44 -7.55 6.11
C SER A 58 1.44 -8.48 6.83
N LYS A 59 2.59 -8.78 6.22
CA LYS A 59 3.66 -9.59 6.85
C LYS A 59 4.39 -8.86 7.98
N HIS A 60 4.18 -7.55 8.12
CA HIS A 60 4.80 -6.70 9.13
C HIS A 60 3.83 -6.29 10.25
N GLY A 61 2.68 -6.94 10.38
CA GLY A 61 1.77 -6.77 11.51
C GLY A 61 1.28 -5.33 11.70
N GLU A 62 1.35 -4.82 12.94
CA GLU A 62 0.87 -3.49 13.31
C GLU A 62 1.62 -2.37 12.58
N GLU A 63 2.95 -2.46 12.45
CA GLU A 63 3.72 -1.46 11.70
C GLU A 63 3.36 -1.45 10.21
N GLY A 64 3.10 -2.62 9.64
CA GLY A 64 2.63 -2.74 8.26
C GLY A 64 1.26 -2.10 8.05
N THR A 65 0.32 -2.39 8.96
CA THR A 65 -1.03 -1.82 8.97
C THR A 65 -1.00 -0.30 9.13
N ALA A 66 -0.14 0.21 10.02
CA ALA A 66 0.07 1.64 10.20
C ALA A 66 0.62 2.31 8.94
N LEU A 67 1.54 1.66 8.23
CA LEU A 67 2.07 2.15 6.95
C LEU A 67 1.04 2.12 5.82
N LEU A 68 0.14 1.13 5.79
CA LEU A 68 -0.97 1.12 4.85
C LEU A 68 -1.85 2.37 5.01
N ARG A 69 -2.20 2.70 6.26
CA ARG A 69 -3.01 3.87 6.58
C ARG A 69 -2.27 5.19 6.31
N LYS A 70 -1.04 5.32 6.80
CA LYS A 70 -0.29 6.59 6.77
C LYS A 70 0.36 6.90 5.43
N VAL A 71 0.66 5.88 4.62
CA VAL A 71 1.41 6.04 3.37
C VAL A 71 0.64 5.46 2.19
N THR A 72 0.30 4.17 2.20
CA THR A 72 -0.26 3.52 1.00
C THR A 72 -1.60 4.10 0.57
N LEU A 73 -2.50 4.39 1.51
CA LEU A 73 -3.79 5.01 1.20
C LEU A 73 -3.61 6.43 0.61
N PRO A 74 -2.91 7.38 1.25
CA PRO A 74 -2.63 8.69 0.63
C PRO A 74 -1.93 8.62 -0.72
N VAL A 75 -0.97 7.70 -0.88
CA VAL A 75 -0.24 7.52 -2.15
C VAL A 75 -1.15 6.96 -3.25
N SER A 76 -1.99 5.99 -2.91
CA SER A 76 -2.99 5.44 -3.83
C SER A 76 -3.98 6.51 -4.27
N THR A 77 -4.41 7.39 -3.36
CA THR A 77 -5.30 8.52 -3.67
C THR A 77 -4.61 9.52 -4.60
N GLU A 78 -3.50 10.12 -4.17
CA GLU A 78 -2.87 11.24 -4.87
C GLU A 78 -2.11 10.80 -6.13
N GLY A 79 -1.45 9.64 -6.07
CA GLY A 79 -0.76 9.05 -7.22
C GLY A 79 -1.74 8.70 -8.33
N THR A 80 -2.89 8.09 -8.00
CA THR A 80 -3.91 7.75 -9.00
C THR A 80 -4.51 8.99 -9.65
N LYS A 81 -4.85 10.02 -8.87
CA LYS A 81 -5.31 11.32 -9.42
C LYS A 81 -4.31 11.90 -10.41
N CYS A 82 -3.02 11.89 -10.07
CA CYS A 82 -1.98 12.40 -10.95
C CYS A 82 -1.84 11.56 -12.23
N VAL A 83 -1.85 10.23 -12.12
CA VAL A 83 -1.75 9.32 -13.26
C VAL A 83 -2.92 9.49 -14.23
N ALA A 84 -4.13 9.69 -13.73
CA ALA A 84 -5.30 9.96 -14.57
C ALA A 84 -5.13 11.20 -15.47
N THR A 85 -4.31 12.19 -15.06
CA THR A 85 -3.98 13.37 -15.90
C THR A 85 -2.97 13.08 -17.01
N LYS A 86 -2.37 11.88 -17.05
CA LYS A 86 -1.36 11.47 -18.04
C LYS A 86 -1.97 10.66 -19.20
N SER A 87 -3.30 10.59 -19.28
CA SER A 87 -4.03 9.84 -20.32
C SER A 87 -3.60 10.22 -21.74
N ASP A 88 -3.30 11.51 -21.95
CA ASP A 88 -3.11 12.11 -23.27
C ASP A 88 -1.68 11.93 -23.82
N ILE A 89 -0.76 11.36 -23.03
CA ILE A 89 0.59 11.04 -23.49
C ILE A 89 0.53 9.82 -24.41
N SER A 90 0.80 10.02 -25.70
CA SER A 90 0.72 8.95 -26.70
C SER A 90 1.93 8.01 -26.69
N ASP A 91 3.11 8.51 -26.33
CA ASP A 91 4.30 7.67 -26.23
C ASP A 91 4.22 6.81 -24.96
N PRO A 92 4.27 5.46 -25.09
CA PRO A 92 4.09 4.57 -23.94
C PRO A 92 5.23 4.68 -22.93
N THR A 93 6.45 5.01 -23.35
CA THR A 93 7.62 5.13 -22.48
C THR A 93 7.54 6.42 -21.67
N GLU A 94 7.22 7.54 -22.33
CA GLU A 94 6.99 8.83 -21.67
C GLU A 94 5.81 8.76 -20.72
N LYS A 95 4.73 8.08 -21.12
CA LYS A 95 3.56 7.85 -20.26
C LYS A 95 3.97 7.07 -19.01
N GLU A 96 4.65 5.94 -19.16
CA GLU A 96 5.10 5.14 -18.02
C GLU A 96 6.03 5.93 -17.08
N LEU A 97 6.95 6.73 -17.64
CA LEU A 97 7.84 7.57 -16.84
C LEU A 97 7.07 8.63 -16.05
N ALA A 98 6.10 9.30 -16.68
CA ALA A 98 5.25 10.30 -16.04
C ALA A 98 4.38 9.66 -14.94
N GLU A 99 3.82 8.49 -15.19
CA GLU A 99 3.03 7.74 -14.20
C GLU A 99 3.87 7.30 -13.00
N ARG A 100 5.10 6.82 -13.23
CA ARG A 100 6.05 6.49 -12.16
C ARG A 100 6.40 7.72 -11.32
N GLN A 101 6.61 8.87 -11.97
CA GLN A 101 6.91 10.12 -11.28
C GLN A 101 5.76 10.56 -10.37
N CYS A 102 4.51 10.43 -10.81
CA CYS A 102 3.32 10.71 -9.99
C CYS A 102 3.33 9.93 -8.66
N PHE A 103 3.54 8.61 -8.72
CA PHE A 103 3.58 7.79 -7.50
C PHE A 103 4.80 8.05 -6.64
N LYS A 104 5.95 8.37 -7.24
CA LYS A 104 7.16 8.76 -6.50
C LYS A 104 6.92 10.03 -5.69
N GLU A 105 6.39 11.07 -6.31
CA GLU A 105 6.11 12.35 -5.64
C GLU A 105 5.07 12.19 -4.54
N ALA A 106 3.99 11.45 -4.81
CA ALA A 106 2.98 11.14 -3.80
C ALA A 106 3.59 10.38 -2.61
N SER A 107 4.47 9.41 -2.86
CA SER A 107 5.17 8.64 -1.84
C SER A 107 6.09 9.51 -0.98
N GLU A 108 6.92 10.35 -1.61
CA GLU A 108 7.83 11.25 -0.90
C GLU A 108 7.06 12.25 -0.03
N LYS A 109 5.95 12.80 -0.54
CA LYS A 109 5.07 13.68 0.22
C LYS A 109 4.44 12.96 1.41
N ALA A 110 3.78 11.82 1.17
CA ALA A 110 3.12 11.06 2.23
C ALA A 110 4.11 10.64 3.33
N LYS A 111 5.32 10.20 2.98
CA LYS A 111 6.36 9.87 3.97
C LYS A 111 6.78 11.06 4.83
N LYS A 112 6.93 12.24 4.21
CA LYS A 112 7.31 13.46 4.92
C LYS A 112 6.22 13.91 5.91
N GLU A 113 4.96 13.73 5.54
CA GLU A 113 3.79 14.12 6.34
C GLU A 113 3.44 13.06 7.42
N ALA A 114 3.75 11.78 7.18
CA ALA A 114 3.33 10.66 8.03
C ALA A 114 3.99 10.61 9.42
N GLY A 115 5.12 11.29 9.63
CA GLY A 115 5.83 11.28 10.92
C GLY A 115 6.17 9.86 11.41
N LEU A 116 6.80 9.06 10.55
CA LEU A 116 7.08 7.65 10.83
C LEU A 116 8.01 7.45 12.03
N THR A 117 7.65 6.52 12.90
CA THR A 117 8.51 6.02 13.99
C THR A 117 9.68 5.21 13.44
N GLU A 118 10.69 4.94 14.27
CA GLU A 118 11.83 4.09 13.88
C GLU A 118 11.39 2.68 13.45
N LYS A 119 10.45 2.06 14.18
CA LYS A 119 9.90 0.74 13.84
C LYS A 119 9.17 0.76 12.50
N GLU A 120 8.35 1.79 12.24
CA GLU A 120 7.68 1.95 10.96
C GLU A 120 8.67 2.20 9.82
N ASN A 121 9.79 2.89 10.05
CA ASN A 121 10.83 3.05 9.02
C ASN A 121 11.52 1.71 8.69
N LEU A 122 11.81 0.87 9.69
CA LEU A 122 12.36 -0.47 9.46
C LEU A 122 11.36 -1.37 8.72
N ALA A 123 10.08 -1.32 9.11
CA ALA A 123 9.02 -2.03 8.42
C ALA A 123 8.88 -1.55 6.97
N TYR A 124 8.96 -0.24 6.72
CA TYR A 124 8.90 0.34 5.37
C TYR A 124 9.98 -0.24 4.46
N ASP A 125 11.23 -0.34 4.93
CA ASP A 125 12.33 -0.91 4.15
C ASP A 125 12.12 -2.40 3.86
N GLY A 126 11.61 -3.16 4.84
CA GLY A 126 11.23 -4.56 4.67
C GLY A 126 10.10 -4.75 3.64
N ILE A 127 9.05 -3.92 3.72
CA ILE A 127 7.93 -3.93 2.77
C ILE A 127 8.41 -3.58 1.37
N LYS A 128 9.27 -2.56 1.23
CA LYS A 128 9.86 -2.18 -0.05
C LYS A 128 10.65 -3.33 -0.68
N ALA A 129 11.46 -4.03 0.11
CA ALA A 129 12.22 -5.19 -0.37
C ALA A 129 11.28 -6.32 -0.83
N CYS A 130 10.26 -6.65 -0.03
CA CYS A 130 9.23 -7.62 -0.40
C CYS A 130 8.52 -7.23 -1.71
N PHE A 131 8.07 -5.98 -1.82
CA PHE A 131 7.31 -5.49 -2.96
C PHE A 131 8.11 -5.57 -4.26
N LEU A 132 9.37 -5.12 -4.24
CA LEU A 132 10.24 -5.16 -5.42
C LEU A 132 10.53 -6.60 -5.88
N ALA A 133 10.73 -7.53 -4.95
CA ALA A 133 10.90 -8.94 -5.27
C ALA A 133 9.62 -9.53 -5.90
N SER A 134 8.46 -9.30 -5.28
CA SER A 134 7.18 -9.82 -5.77
C SER A 134 6.76 -9.20 -7.12
N LEU A 135 7.08 -7.93 -7.37
CA LEU A 135 6.86 -7.32 -8.69
C LEU A 135 7.70 -8.00 -9.78
N ALA A 136 8.98 -8.30 -9.49
CA ALA A 136 9.87 -8.97 -10.44
C ALA A 136 9.37 -10.38 -10.80
N GLU A 137 8.77 -11.09 -9.84
CA GLU A 137 8.18 -12.41 -10.03
C GLU A 137 6.87 -12.38 -10.81
N ALA A 138 6.02 -11.37 -10.53
CA ALA A 138 4.67 -11.28 -11.09
C ALA A 138 4.64 -10.86 -12.57
N LYS A 139 5.77 -10.39 -13.15
CA LYS A 139 5.89 -9.90 -14.53
C LYS A 139 4.86 -8.81 -14.89
N VAL A 140 4.50 -7.95 -13.93
CA VAL A 140 3.44 -6.92 -14.03
C VAL A 140 3.99 -5.55 -14.40
#